data_AF-A0A956L811-F1
#
_entry.id   AF-A0A956L811-F1
#
_cell.length_a   1.000
_cell.length_b   1.000
_cell.length_c   1.000
_cell.angle_alpha   90.00
_cell.angle_beta   90.00
_cell.angle_gamma   90.00
#
_symmetry.space_group_name_H-M   'P 1'
#
loop_
_entity.id
_entity.type
_entity.pdbx_description
1 polymer ?
#
loop_
_entity_poly.entity_id
_entity_poly.type
_entity_poly.pdbx_seq_one_letter_code
_entity_poly.pdbx_strand_id
1 'polypeptide(L)'
;MNVRFALGGAWLGLGLLAGCGPALDFPHLDGSTGAQTSSPPTTSSAPPQDSSTGQPGDGSTSIGPTGAVDDGSDTAGGGFIPYDDLDPDRWCSVYAQDCPAGQKCIPYSDDGGPAWNAAGCFPIAEDPSGVDEPCTVTDSAYSGLDTCDLGLMCWDVDPDTMEGTCFALCTGSERAPICDEPNAHCAIAADGALVLCIPTCDPLGDDCPRGEGCYDQFDYFTCVPDGADPPAAAGDPCMFTNSCSPGYACLDASLVPDCPSFACCSAYCYVGEEPTACLPGQVCTPWFEPGQAPPEFEHVGICTLP
;
A
#
# COMPACT_ATOMS: atom_id res chain seq x y z
N MET A 1 -27.98 -13.79 25.46
CA MET A 1 -27.35 -15.13 25.46
C MET A 1 -25.84 -14.93 25.34
N ASN A 2 -25.07 -15.67 26.14
CA ASN A 2 -23.63 -15.47 26.32
C ASN A 2 -22.82 -15.69 25.03
N VAL A 3 -22.17 -14.64 24.53
CA VAL A 3 -21.11 -14.73 23.52
C VAL A 3 -19.79 -14.85 24.27
N ARG A 4 -19.08 -15.97 24.07
CA ARG A 4 -17.71 -16.18 24.52
C ARG A 4 -16.82 -15.86 23.32
N PHE A 5 -16.14 -14.72 23.35
CA PHE A 5 -15.01 -14.47 22.47
C PHE A 5 -13.86 -15.39 22.88
N ALA A 6 -13.39 -16.22 21.95
CA ALA A 6 -12.24 -17.07 22.12
C ALA A 6 -10.99 -16.26 21.72
N LEU A 7 -10.06 -16.17 22.67
CA LEU A 7 -8.72 -15.62 22.54
C LEU A 7 -7.87 -16.41 21.53
N GLY A 8 -7.14 -15.71 20.66
CA GLY A 8 -5.99 -16.25 19.93
C GLY A 8 -5.45 -15.21 18.94
N GLY A 9 -4.19 -14.82 18.91
CA GLY A 9 -3.03 -15.13 19.73
C GLY A 9 -1.99 -14.04 19.47
N ALA A 10 -1.43 -13.47 20.54
CA ALA A 10 -0.41 -12.44 20.48
C ALA A 10 0.88 -13.02 19.88
N TRP A 11 1.31 -12.50 18.73
CA TRP A 11 2.64 -12.74 18.19
C TRP A 11 3.55 -11.56 18.57
N LEU A 12 4.46 -11.82 19.50
CA LEU A 12 5.62 -10.99 19.81
C LEU A 12 6.61 -11.06 18.64
N GLY A 13 6.47 -10.15 17.67
CA GLY A 13 7.49 -9.83 16.70
C GLY A 13 8.38 -8.71 17.22
N LEU A 14 9.54 -9.03 17.79
CA LEU A 14 10.55 -8.05 18.19
C LEU A 14 11.27 -7.51 16.93
N GLY A 15 10.67 -6.52 16.27
CA GLY A 15 11.28 -5.77 15.18
C GLY A 15 11.97 -4.52 15.72
N LEU A 16 13.31 -4.54 15.80
CA LEU A 16 14.08 -3.30 15.91
C LEU A 16 14.05 -2.60 14.54
N LEU A 17 13.19 -1.59 14.40
CA LEU A 17 13.28 -0.62 13.32
C LEU A 17 13.83 0.69 13.89
N ALA A 18 15.04 1.03 13.46
CA ALA A 18 15.63 2.34 13.68
C ALA A 18 14.87 3.35 12.81
N GLY A 19 13.96 4.12 13.42
CA GLY A 19 13.33 5.26 12.78
C GLY A 19 14.36 6.35 12.49
N CYS A 20 14.52 6.72 11.22
CA CYS A 20 15.10 8.00 10.84
C CYS A 20 13.99 9.06 10.96
N GLY A 21 14.04 9.86 12.02
CA GLY A 21 13.30 11.12 12.10
C GLY A 21 13.87 12.18 11.14
N PRO A 22 13.18 13.33 10.97
CA PRO A 22 13.58 14.36 10.03
C PRO A 22 14.93 15.00 10.42
N ALA A 23 15.70 15.36 9.40
CA ALA A 23 17.06 15.89 9.55
C ALA A 23 17.07 17.24 10.29
N LEU A 24 17.60 17.25 11.51
CA LEU A 24 17.98 18.47 12.21
C LEU A 24 19.41 18.86 11.84
N ASP A 25 19.56 20.05 11.28
CA ASP A 25 20.85 20.68 10.98
C ASP A 25 21.51 21.14 12.29
N PHE A 26 22.61 20.48 12.67
CA PHE A 26 23.41 20.86 13.84
C PHE A 26 24.73 21.52 13.39
N PRO A 27 25.09 22.71 13.92
CA PRO A 27 26.36 23.34 13.61
C PRO A 27 27.52 22.54 14.21
N HIS A 28 28.42 22.11 13.32
CA HIS A 28 29.58 21.29 13.64
C HIS A 28 30.62 22.08 14.46
N LEU A 29 30.90 21.63 15.69
CA LEU A 29 32.06 22.04 16.46
C LEU A 29 33.21 21.07 16.19
N ASP A 30 34.16 21.50 15.36
CA ASP A 30 35.38 20.77 15.04
C ASP A 30 36.44 20.90 16.13
N GLY A 31 37.05 19.76 16.46
CA GLY A 31 38.25 19.68 17.25
C GLY A 31 39.07 18.44 16.91
N SER A 32 39.96 18.54 15.91
CA SER A 32 41.32 17.98 15.97
C SER A 32 42.17 18.40 14.76
N THR A 33 43.47 18.55 15.02
CA THR A 33 44.52 19.25 14.29
C THR A 33 45.27 18.42 13.22
N GLY A 34 45.65 19.10 12.13
CA GLY A 34 46.86 18.87 11.30
C GLY A 34 46.70 17.87 10.13
N ALA A 35 47.15 18.10 8.90
CA ALA A 35 48.05 19.10 8.31
C ALA A 35 47.78 19.25 6.79
N GLN A 36 48.20 20.39 6.25
CA GLN A 36 47.94 20.90 4.89
C GLN A 36 48.75 20.23 3.78
N THR A 37 48.18 20.12 2.58
CA THR A 37 48.86 20.45 1.30
C THR A 37 47.84 20.59 0.17
N SER A 38 48.11 21.53 -0.74
CA SER A 38 47.17 22.23 -1.63
C SER A 38 47.48 22.04 -3.12
N SER A 39 46.44 22.11 -3.98
CA SER A 39 46.35 22.67 -5.37
C SER A 39 45.46 21.80 -6.33
N PRO A 40 45.02 22.27 -7.51
CA PRO A 40 43.75 22.98 -7.79
C PRO A 40 42.82 22.23 -8.80
N PRO A 41 41.61 22.75 -9.14
CA PRO A 41 40.69 22.06 -10.06
C PRO A 41 40.95 22.41 -11.53
N THR A 42 40.71 21.45 -12.43
CA THR A 42 40.72 21.64 -13.89
C THR A 42 39.32 21.43 -14.45
N THR A 43 38.81 22.47 -15.09
CA THR A 43 37.63 22.51 -15.98
C THR A 43 38.01 22.01 -17.38
N SER A 44 37.12 21.28 -18.05
CA SER A 44 37.06 21.29 -19.52
C SER A 44 35.67 20.88 -20.03
N SER A 45 35.16 21.69 -20.96
CA SER A 45 33.88 21.60 -21.66
C SER A 45 34.13 21.40 -23.16
N ALA A 46 33.33 20.58 -23.86
CA ALA A 46 33.13 20.65 -25.32
C ALA A 46 32.02 19.68 -25.81
N PRO A 47 31.41 19.90 -27.00
CA PRO A 47 29.95 19.82 -27.25
C PRO A 47 29.50 18.73 -28.28
N PRO A 48 28.21 18.65 -28.67
CA PRO A 48 27.63 17.50 -29.39
C PRO A 48 27.69 17.62 -30.93
N GLN A 49 27.55 16.49 -31.63
CA GLN A 49 27.39 16.42 -33.08
C GLN A 49 26.06 15.80 -33.51
N ASP A 50 25.61 16.31 -34.64
CA ASP A 50 24.29 16.30 -35.24
C ASP A 50 24.12 15.22 -36.32
N SER A 51 22.84 14.88 -36.53
CA SER A 51 22.09 14.19 -37.58
C SER A 51 22.75 13.76 -38.91
N SER A 52 22.29 12.62 -39.42
CA SER A 52 21.90 12.50 -40.84
C SER A 52 20.85 11.41 -41.09
N THR A 53 19.77 11.81 -41.77
CA THR A 53 18.66 11.05 -42.34
C THR A 53 19.00 10.34 -43.66
N GLY A 54 18.34 9.19 -43.94
CA GLY A 54 18.26 8.58 -45.28
C GLY A 54 17.28 7.41 -45.34
N GLN A 55 16.22 7.55 -46.15
CA GLN A 55 15.04 6.67 -46.29
C GLN A 55 15.24 5.56 -47.39
N PRO A 56 14.22 4.77 -47.83
CA PRO A 56 14.25 3.30 -47.82
C PRO A 56 14.31 2.66 -49.23
N GLY A 57 14.56 1.34 -49.28
CA GLY A 57 14.51 0.54 -50.51
C GLY A 57 13.80 -0.79 -50.29
N ASP A 58 12.67 -0.92 -50.98
CA ASP A 58 11.77 -2.07 -51.10
C ASP A 58 12.43 -3.26 -51.83
N GLY A 59 11.96 -4.49 -51.54
CA GLY A 59 12.53 -5.71 -52.11
C GLY A 59 11.87 -7.00 -51.63
N SER A 60 10.61 -7.21 -52.03
CA SER A 60 9.87 -8.48 -51.90
C SER A 60 10.49 -9.60 -52.74
N THR A 61 10.69 -10.79 -52.18
CA THR A 61 10.59 -12.06 -52.95
C THR A 61 10.20 -13.22 -52.04
N SER A 62 9.07 -13.85 -52.36
CA SER A 62 8.53 -15.08 -51.76
C SER A 62 9.09 -16.30 -52.49
N ILE A 63 9.58 -17.33 -51.76
CA ILE A 63 9.53 -18.76 -52.14
C ILE A 63 9.61 -19.62 -50.86
N GLY A 64 8.59 -20.44 -50.56
CA GLY A 64 8.71 -21.67 -49.76
C GLY A 64 8.63 -22.90 -50.69
N PRO A 65 8.54 -24.18 -50.23
CA PRO A 65 8.69 -24.75 -48.88
C PRO A 65 9.62 -26.01 -48.86
N THR A 66 9.59 -26.78 -47.76
CA THR A 66 9.91 -28.23 -47.58
C THR A 66 11.18 -28.64 -46.83
N GLY A 67 10.99 -29.50 -45.81
CA GLY A 67 11.85 -30.68 -45.57
C GLY A 67 12.62 -30.81 -44.24
N ALA A 68 11.91 -31.23 -43.18
CA ALA A 68 12.23 -32.28 -42.18
C ALA A 68 13.68 -32.65 -41.72
N VAL A 69 13.73 -32.92 -40.39
CA VAL A 69 14.52 -33.88 -39.56
C VAL A 69 15.96 -33.61 -39.09
N ASP A 70 16.05 -33.44 -37.75
CA ASP A 70 16.84 -34.18 -36.73
C ASP A 70 18.35 -33.95 -36.59
N ASP A 71 18.81 -33.51 -35.41
CA ASP A 71 19.60 -34.29 -34.45
C ASP A 71 20.01 -33.42 -33.24
N GLY A 72 20.00 -34.01 -32.04
CA GLY A 72 20.30 -33.34 -30.78
C GLY A 72 21.79 -33.21 -30.46
N SER A 73 22.11 -32.35 -29.49
CA SER A 73 22.92 -32.72 -28.31
C SER A 73 23.21 -31.49 -27.44
N ASP A 74 23.01 -31.70 -26.15
CA ASP A 74 23.47 -30.98 -24.97
C ASP A 74 24.56 -29.91 -25.12
N THR A 75 24.35 -28.79 -24.41
CA THR A 75 25.42 -28.16 -23.64
C THR A 75 24.86 -27.65 -22.32
N ALA A 76 25.10 -28.42 -21.26
CA ALA A 76 24.91 -27.98 -19.89
C ALA A 76 25.85 -26.80 -19.59
N GLY A 77 25.26 -25.68 -19.16
CA GLY A 77 25.97 -24.47 -18.77
C GLY A 77 25.26 -23.75 -17.65
N GLY A 78 25.58 -24.14 -16.41
CA GLY A 78 25.56 -23.32 -15.19
C GLY A 78 24.36 -22.38 -14.92
N GLY A 79 23.58 -22.72 -13.91
CA GLY A 79 23.14 -21.76 -12.90
C GLY A 79 21.99 -20.83 -13.27
N PHE A 80 20.79 -21.38 -13.37
CA PHE A 80 19.56 -20.80 -12.84
C PHE A 80 18.58 -21.97 -12.74
N ILE A 81 17.67 -21.98 -11.78
CA ILE A 81 16.55 -22.94 -11.78
C ILE A 81 15.92 -22.83 -13.20
N PRO A 82 15.74 -23.94 -13.94
CA PRO A 82 15.11 -23.87 -15.24
C PRO A 82 13.74 -23.20 -15.05
N TYR A 83 13.51 -22.12 -15.81
CA TYR A 83 12.26 -21.37 -15.80
C TYR A 83 11.04 -22.24 -16.17
N ASP A 84 11.29 -23.47 -16.65
CA ASP A 84 10.31 -24.49 -17.01
C ASP A 84 9.61 -25.16 -15.80
N ASP A 85 10.10 -24.94 -14.57
CA ASP A 85 9.44 -25.42 -13.34
C ASP A 85 8.48 -24.36 -12.71
N LEU A 86 8.47 -23.13 -13.25
CA LEU A 86 7.45 -22.14 -12.97
C LEU A 86 6.46 -22.21 -14.12
N ASP A 87 5.30 -22.82 -13.91
CA ASP A 87 4.21 -22.84 -14.90
C ASP A 87 3.97 -21.41 -15.39
N PRO A 88 4.38 -21.05 -16.63
CA PRO A 88 4.38 -19.67 -17.03
C PRO A 88 2.96 -19.13 -17.23
N ASP A 89 1.96 -20.00 -17.21
CA ASP A 89 0.55 -19.65 -17.32
C ASP A 89 -0.09 -19.32 -15.95
N ARG A 90 0.64 -19.49 -14.84
CA ARG A 90 0.16 -19.19 -13.49
C ARG A 90 0.57 -17.83 -12.95
N TRP A 91 1.57 -17.16 -13.50
CA TRP A 91 1.99 -15.83 -13.04
C TRP A 91 1.42 -14.75 -13.95
N CYS A 92 0.99 -13.64 -13.37
CA CYS A 92 0.42 -12.51 -14.08
C CYS A 92 0.70 -11.20 -13.34
N SER A 93 0.51 -10.08 -14.01
CA SER A 93 0.56 -8.75 -13.42
C SER A 93 -0.85 -8.33 -12.98
N VAL A 94 -1.03 -8.13 -11.67
CA VAL A 94 -2.30 -7.64 -11.11
C VAL A 94 -2.69 -6.29 -11.73
N TYR A 95 -1.72 -5.41 -11.98
CA TYR A 95 -1.93 -4.12 -12.62
C TYR A 95 -2.37 -4.23 -14.09
N ALA A 96 -1.83 -5.20 -14.84
CA ALA A 96 -2.07 -5.31 -16.28
C ALA A 96 -3.22 -6.26 -16.65
N GLN A 97 -3.64 -7.14 -15.73
CA GLN A 97 -4.65 -8.17 -15.96
C GLN A 97 -4.36 -9.01 -17.23
N ASP A 98 -3.11 -9.44 -17.39
CA ASP A 98 -2.57 -10.10 -18.59
C ASP A 98 -2.81 -11.63 -18.65
N CYS A 99 -3.94 -12.06 -18.09
CA CYS A 99 -4.37 -13.45 -18.12
C CYS A 99 -5.05 -13.84 -19.45
N PRO A 100 -5.09 -15.14 -19.80
CA PRO A 100 -5.91 -15.64 -20.90
C PRO A 100 -7.38 -15.22 -20.79
N ALA A 101 -8.07 -15.17 -21.93
CA ALA A 101 -9.49 -14.79 -21.96
C ALA A 101 -10.35 -15.70 -21.05
N GLY A 102 -11.21 -15.06 -20.25
CA GLY A 102 -12.06 -15.75 -19.26
C GLY A 102 -11.36 -15.96 -17.90
N GLN A 103 -10.15 -15.43 -17.72
CA GLN A 103 -9.44 -15.42 -16.46
C GLN A 103 -9.07 -13.99 -16.05
N LYS A 104 -8.81 -13.80 -14.76
CA LYS A 104 -8.37 -12.56 -14.15
C LYS A 104 -7.16 -12.81 -13.25
N CYS A 105 -6.32 -11.79 -13.09
CA CYS A 105 -5.12 -11.87 -12.27
C CYS A 105 -5.45 -11.47 -10.82
N ILE A 106 -5.31 -12.41 -9.88
CA ILE A 106 -5.71 -12.21 -8.48
C ILE A 106 -4.56 -12.56 -7.53
N PRO A 107 -4.35 -11.76 -6.46
CA PRO A 107 -3.45 -12.13 -5.38
C PRO A 107 -3.89 -13.43 -4.69
N TYR A 108 -2.95 -14.34 -4.44
CA TYR A 108 -3.22 -15.61 -3.76
C TYR A 108 -2.04 -16.06 -2.89
N SER A 109 -2.28 -17.10 -2.10
CA SER A 109 -1.25 -17.81 -1.34
C SER A 109 -0.79 -19.05 -2.12
N ASP A 110 0.45 -19.01 -2.62
CA ASP A 110 1.05 -20.13 -3.36
C ASP A 110 1.36 -21.35 -2.48
N ASP A 111 1.58 -21.11 -1.19
CA ASP A 111 1.83 -22.13 -0.18
C ASP A 111 0.55 -22.58 0.57
N GLY A 112 -0.62 -22.02 0.23
CA GLY A 112 -1.91 -22.29 0.89
C GLY A 112 -1.99 -21.78 2.33
N GLY A 113 -1.08 -20.89 2.73
CA GLY A 113 -1.06 -20.21 4.00
C GLY A 113 -2.05 -19.04 4.10
N PRO A 114 -2.10 -18.37 5.27
CA PRO A 114 -3.01 -17.26 5.53
C PRO A 114 -2.41 -15.91 5.09
N ALA A 115 -1.66 -15.89 3.98
CA ALA A 115 -1.01 -14.69 3.49
C ALA A 115 -0.91 -14.72 1.97
N TRP A 116 -1.34 -13.62 1.33
CA TRP A 116 -1.05 -13.40 -0.08
C TRP A 116 0.46 -13.25 -0.25
N ASN A 117 1.03 -13.97 -1.20
CA ASN A 117 2.48 -13.95 -1.50
C ASN A 117 2.78 -14.14 -2.99
N ALA A 118 1.75 -14.29 -3.82
CA ALA A 118 1.84 -14.45 -5.26
C ALA A 118 0.62 -13.85 -5.95
N ALA A 119 0.67 -13.77 -7.28
CA ALA A 119 -0.46 -13.41 -8.12
C ALA A 119 -0.59 -14.43 -9.25
N GLY A 120 -1.81 -14.82 -9.59
CA GLY A 120 -2.04 -15.77 -10.65
C GLY A 120 -3.37 -15.68 -11.35
N CYS A 121 -3.49 -16.40 -12.47
CA CYS A 121 -4.66 -16.37 -13.32
C CYS A 121 -5.74 -17.34 -12.86
N PHE A 122 -6.89 -16.80 -12.48
CA PHE A 122 -8.05 -17.56 -12.00
C PHE A 122 -9.27 -17.32 -12.90
N PRO A 123 -10.16 -18.31 -13.09
CA PRO A 123 -11.38 -18.13 -13.88
C PRO A 123 -12.25 -16.99 -13.33
N ILE A 124 -12.81 -16.18 -14.23
CA ILE A 124 -13.89 -15.24 -13.88
C ILE A 124 -15.19 -16.04 -13.70
N ALA A 125 -15.98 -15.70 -12.68
CA ALA A 125 -17.27 -16.33 -12.44
C ALA A 125 -18.23 -16.17 -13.64
N GLU A 126 -19.16 -17.11 -13.83
CA GLU A 126 -20.13 -17.04 -14.93
C GLU A 126 -21.08 -15.82 -14.83
N ASP A 127 -21.39 -15.40 -13.60
CA ASP A 127 -22.19 -14.22 -13.25
C ASP A 127 -21.40 -13.41 -12.21
N PRO A 128 -20.41 -12.61 -12.65
CA PRO A 128 -19.50 -11.95 -11.74
C PRO A 128 -20.13 -10.72 -11.08
N SER A 129 -19.84 -10.53 -9.79
CA SER A 129 -20.23 -9.34 -9.01
C SER A 129 -19.39 -8.13 -9.41
N GLY A 130 -20.03 -6.95 -9.50
CA GLY A 130 -19.38 -5.67 -9.75
C GLY A 130 -18.74 -5.06 -8.51
N VAL A 131 -18.14 -3.87 -8.65
CA VAL A 131 -17.56 -3.12 -7.53
C VAL A 131 -18.61 -2.81 -6.47
N ASP A 132 -18.20 -2.88 -5.19
CA ASP A 132 -19.05 -2.71 -3.99
C ASP A 132 -20.20 -3.71 -3.83
N GLU A 133 -20.30 -4.72 -4.71
CA GLU A 133 -21.28 -5.79 -4.59
C GLU A 133 -20.76 -6.94 -3.70
N PRO A 134 -21.65 -7.69 -3.01
CA PRO A 134 -21.24 -8.82 -2.21
C PRO A 134 -20.62 -9.92 -3.07
N CYS A 135 -19.64 -10.63 -2.50
CA CYS A 135 -18.93 -11.73 -3.13
C CYS A 135 -18.69 -12.88 -2.18
N THR A 136 -18.30 -14.03 -2.73
CA THR A 136 -17.80 -15.16 -1.96
C THR A 136 -16.44 -15.61 -2.47
N VAL A 137 -15.68 -16.21 -1.57
CA VAL A 137 -14.44 -16.92 -1.90
C VAL A 137 -14.64 -18.44 -1.79
N THR A 138 -13.89 -19.19 -2.58
CA THR A 138 -13.85 -20.66 -2.49
C THR A 138 -12.57 -21.12 -1.79
N ASP A 139 -12.67 -22.17 -0.97
CA ASP A 139 -11.59 -22.78 -0.18
C ASP A 139 -11.00 -21.91 0.95
N SER A 140 -10.51 -20.70 0.64
CA SER A 140 -9.98 -19.74 1.62
C SER A 140 -10.02 -18.32 1.07
N ALA A 141 -9.93 -17.31 1.94
CA ALA A 141 -9.76 -15.90 1.54
C ALA A 141 -8.44 -15.62 0.77
N TYR A 142 -7.54 -16.60 0.72
CA TYR A 142 -6.21 -16.49 0.10
C TYR A 142 -6.09 -17.40 -1.13
N SER A 143 -7.16 -18.05 -1.58
CA SER A 143 -7.11 -19.04 -2.65
C SER A 143 -6.97 -18.43 -4.05
N GLY A 144 -7.33 -17.15 -4.20
CA GLY A 144 -7.47 -16.47 -5.50
C GLY A 144 -8.78 -16.78 -6.24
N LEU A 145 -9.64 -17.64 -5.69
CA LEU A 145 -10.93 -18.01 -6.25
C LEU A 145 -12.05 -17.21 -5.59
N ASP A 146 -12.62 -16.26 -6.34
CA ASP A 146 -13.72 -15.42 -5.89
C ASP A 146 -14.79 -15.19 -6.98
N THR A 147 -15.92 -14.58 -6.62
CA THR A 147 -17.04 -14.30 -7.53
C THR A 147 -17.03 -12.89 -8.14
N CYS A 148 -15.98 -12.10 -7.96
CA CYS A 148 -15.90 -10.73 -8.49
C CYS A 148 -15.52 -10.71 -9.98
N ASP A 149 -15.85 -9.63 -10.67
CA ASP A 149 -15.50 -9.44 -12.09
C ASP A 149 -13.99 -9.22 -12.32
N LEU A 150 -13.59 -9.14 -13.60
CA LEU A 150 -12.24 -8.81 -14.03
C LEU A 150 -11.77 -7.49 -13.40
N GLY A 151 -10.54 -7.51 -12.88
CA GLY A 151 -9.95 -6.35 -12.21
C GLY A 151 -10.51 -6.10 -10.80
N LEU A 152 -11.33 -7.00 -10.25
CA LEU A 152 -11.86 -6.93 -8.90
C LEU A 152 -11.42 -8.15 -8.08
N MET A 153 -11.31 -7.96 -6.76
CA MET A 153 -11.00 -9.01 -5.78
C MET A 153 -12.01 -8.98 -4.65
N CYS A 154 -12.37 -10.15 -4.13
CA CYS A 154 -13.22 -10.22 -2.93
C CYS A 154 -12.40 -9.90 -1.68
N TRP A 155 -12.79 -8.82 -0.99
CA TRP A 155 -12.07 -8.24 0.14
C TRP A 155 -12.93 -8.22 1.41
N ASP A 156 -12.28 -8.02 2.56
CA ASP A 156 -12.88 -8.08 3.91
C ASP A 156 -13.75 -9.32 4.13
N VAL A 157 -13.18 -10.47 3.75
CA VAL A 157 -13.87 -11.76 3.81
C VAL A 157 -14.06 -12.19 5.26
N ASP A 158 -15.31 -12.42 5.65
CA ASP A 158 -15.67 -13.02 6.93
C ASP A 158 -15.24 -14.51 6.94
N PRO A 159 -14.41 -14.94 7.91
CA PRO A 159 -13.83 -16.28 7.91
C PRO A 159 -14.82 -17.40 8.25
N ASP A 160 -16.01 -17.08 8.78
CA ASP A 160 -17.05 -18.05 9.12
C ASP A 160 -18.00 -18.28 7.94
N THR A 161 -18.28 -17.24 7.16
CA THR A 161 -19.25 -17.26 6.06
C THR A 161 -18.61 -17.32 4.67
N MET A 162 -17.33 -16.94 4.55
CA MET A 162 -16.60 -16.81 3.28
C MET A 162 -17.21 -15.76 2.34
N GLU A 163 -17.95 -14.79 2.91
CA GLU A 163 -18.56 -13.67 2.22
C GLU A 163 -17.71 -12.40 2.42
N GLY A 164 -17.64 -11.55 1.40
CA GLY A 164 -16.94 -10.27 1.43
C GLY A 164 -17.57 -9.28 0.45
N THR A 165 -16.80 -8.27 0.05
CA THR A 165 -17.22 -7.25 -0.94
C THR A 165 -16.19 -7.13 -2.06
N CYS A 166 -16.64 -6.93 -3.30
CA CYS A 166 -15.74 -6.77 -4.43
C CYS A 166 -15.10 -5.38 -4.47
N PHE A 167 -13.77 -5.34 -4.37
CA PHE A 167 -12.99 -4.12 -4.44
C PHE A 167 -12.15 -4.12 -5.72
N ALA A 168 -11.94 -2.94 -6.31
CA ALA A 168 -11.12 -2.80 -7.51
C ALA A 168 -9.64 -3.04 -7.20
N LEU A 169 -8.94 -3.72 -8.10
CA LEU A 169 -7.49 -3.83 -8.08
C LEU A 169 -6.87 -2.56 -8.67
N CYS A 170 -5.70 -2.19 -8.16
CA CYS A 170 -4.99 -1.03 -8.70
C CYS A 170 -4.58 -1.27 -10.16
N THR A 171 -4.65 -0.22 -10.97
CA THR A 171 -4.12 -0.20 -12.33
C THR A 171 -2.83 0.63 -12.41
N GLY A 172 -2.26 0.76 -13.60
CA GLY A 172 -1.03 1.51 -13.82
C GLY A 172 0.21 0.68 -13.55
N SER A 173 0.99 1.03 -12.52
CA SER A 173 2.21 0.31 -12.15
C SER A 173 2.56 0.51 -10.67
N GLU A 174 3.45 -0.31 -10.13
CA GLU A 174 3.93 -0.18 -8.74
C GLU A 174 4.46 1.23 -8.39
N ARG A 175 5.07 1.94 -9.35
CA ARG A 175 5.63 3.29 -9.14
C ARG A 175 4.64 4.42 -9.39
N ALA A 176 3.50 4.11 -9.99
CA ALA A 176 2.43 5.04 -10.30
C ALA A 176 1.11 4.26 -10.27
N PRO A 177 0.69 3.79 -9.08
CA PRO A 177 -0.52 3.02 -8.95
C PRO A 177 -1.73 3.94 -9.05
N ILE A 178 -2.80 3.44 -9.65
CA ILE A 178 -4.00 4.24 -9.96
C ILE A 178 -5.23 3.48 -9.48
N CYS A 179 -6.13 4.22 -8.84
CA CYS A 179 -7.51 3.84 -8.64
C CYS A 179 -8.39 4.77 -9.48
N ASP A 180 -9.33 4.20 -10.22
CA ASP A 180 -10.23 4.98 -11.07
C ASP A 180 -11.33 5.66 -10.21
N GLU A 181 -11.60 5.11 -9.03
CA GLU A 181 -12.48 5.69 -8.03
C GLU A 181 -11.82 6.94 -7.40
N PRO A 182 -12.51 8.10 -7.39
CA PRO A 182 -11.92 9.37 -6.98
C PRO A 182 -11.58 9.46 -5.48
N ASN A 183 -12.22 8.64 -4.64
CA ASN A 183 -12.01 8.61 -3.18
C ASN A 183 -11.42 7.27 -2.76
N ALA A 184 -10.56 6.69 -3.58
CA ALA A 184 -9.82 5.48 -3.25
C ALA A 184 -8.33 5.70 -3.48
N HIS A 185 -7.52 5.05 -2.66
CA HIS A 185 -6.08 5.01 -2.82
C HIS A 185 -5.65 3.57 -3.07
N CYS A 186 -4.53 3.40 -3.77
CA CYS A 186 -3.97 2.08 -3.94
C CYS A 186 -3.20 1.66 -2.68
N ALA A 187 -3.75 0.70 -1.95
CA ALA A 187 -3.06 0.02 -0.87
C ALA A 187 -2.17 -1.07 -1.46
N ILE A 188 -0.85 -0.94 -1.28
CA ILE A 188 0.14 -1.92 -1.68
C ILE A 188 0.66 -2.63 -0.43
N ALA A 189 0.45 -3.93 -0.35
CA ALA A 189 0.85 -4.76 0.77
C ALA A 189 1.43 -6.11 0.30
N ALA A 190 1.87 -6.92 1.26
CA ALA A 190 2.42 -8.26 1.01
C ALA A 190 3.51 -8.28 -0.08
N ASP A 191 4.51 -7.40 0.08
CA ASP A 191 5.63 -7.24 -0.86
C ASP A 191 5.18 -6.98 -2.31
N GLY A 192 4.03 -6.31 -2.49
CA GLY A 192 3.46 -5.95 -3.79
C GLY A 192 2.54 -7.01 -4.40
N ALA A 193 2.31 -8.14 -3.72
CA ALA A 193 1.35 -9.14 -4.17
C ALA A 193 -0.10 -8.65 -4.07
N LEU A 194 -0.42 -7.88 -3.01
CA LEU A 194 -1.74 -7.30 -2.80
C LEU A 194 -1.73 -5.82 -3.20
N VAL A 195 -2.51 -5.48 -4.22
CA VAL A 195 -2.64 -4.10 -4.75
C VAL A 195 -4.11 -3.77 -4.98
N LEU A 196 -4.73 -3.17 -3.98
CA LEU A 196 -6.19 -2.98 -3.91
C LEU A 196 -6.55 -1.50 -3.76
N CYS A 197 -7.58 -1.07 -4.47
CA CYS A 197 -8.18 0.25 -4.32
C CYS A 197 -9.06 0.27 -3.08
N ILE A 198 -8.55 0.90 -2.03
CA ILE A 198 -9.25 1.02 -0.74
C ILE A 198 -9.91 2.40 -0.67
N PRO A 199 -11.21 2.46 -0.40
CA PRO A 199 -11.90 3.72 -0.14
C PRO A 199 -11.27 4.48 1.00
N THR A 200 -11.10 5.78 0.81
CA THR A 200 -10.69 6.67 1.88
C THR A 200 -11.89 7.08 2.74
N CYS A 201 -11.65 7.45 3.99
CA CYS A 201 -12.68 7.95 4.92
C CYS A 201 -12.29 9.32 5.49
N ASP A 202 -13.25 10.06 6.04
CA ASP A 202 -12.97 11.30 6.77
C ASP A 202 -12.78 11.00 8.29
N PRO A 203 -11.63 11.32 8.90
CA PRO A 203 -11.41 11.10 10.34
C PRO A 203 -12.31 11.98 11.23
N LEU A 204 -12.97 12.99 10.67
CA LEU A 204 -13.96 13.83 11.34
C LEU A 204 -15.41 13.42 11.01
N GLY A 205 -15.59 12.38 10.20
CA GLY A 205 -16.87 11.84 9.73
C GLY A 205 -17.23 10.47 10.34
N ASP A 206 -18.29 9.86 9.80
CA ASP A 206 -18.86 8.58 10.24
C ASP A 206 -18.88 7.55 9.07
N ASP A 207 -17.89 7.60 8.17
CA ASP A 207 -17.89 6.81 6.94
C ASP A 207 -17.65 5.31 7.17
N CYS A 208 -17.04 4.95 8.31
CA CYS A 208 -16.60 3.58 8.55
C CYS A 208 -17.72 2.66 9.08
N PRO A 209 -17.71 1.39 8.67
CA PRO A 209 -18.61 0.37 9.22
C PRO A 209 -18.52 0.23 10.74
N ARG A 210 -19.54 -0.42 11.31
CA ARG A 210 -19.60 -0.66 12.75
C ARG A 210 -18.42 -1.54 13.21
N GLY A 211 -17.66 -1.05 14.19
CA GLY A 211 -16.50 -1.75 14.75
C GLY A 211 -15.17 -1.34 14.10
N GLU A 212 -15.23 -0.41 13.15
CA GLU A 212 -14.08 0.21 12.52
C GLU A 212 -14.05 1.71 12.82
N GLY A 213 -12.87 2.30 12.64
CA GLY A 213 -12.66 3.74 12.71
C GLY A 213 -11.86 4.22 11.52
N CYS A 214 -11.93 5.52 11.27
CA CYS A 214 -11.16 6.16 10.22
C CYS A 214 -9.80 6.60 10.78
N TYR A 215 -8.72 5.96 10.34
CA TYR A 215 -7.38 6.15 10.88
C TYR A 215 -6.37 6.50 9.80
N ASP A 216 -5.31 7.22 10.19
CA ASP A 216 -4.26 7.63 9.28
C ASP A 216 -3.39 6.45 8.85
N GLN A 217 -3.20 6.31 7.54
CA GLN A 217 -2.36 5.31 6.90
C GLN A 217 -1.32 6.03 6.04
N PHE A 218 -0.47 6.83 6.71
CA PHE A 218 0.51 7.74 6.10
C PHE A 218 -0.11 8.92 5.35
N ASP A 219 -0.45 8.74 4.07
CA ASP A 219 -0.89 9.83 3.19
C ASP A 219 -2.42 9.91 3.04
N TYR A 220 -3.14 8.90 3.53
CA TYR A 220 -4.58 8.77 3.42
C TYR A 220 -5.20 8.32 4.74
N PHE A 221 -6.51 8.37 4.80
CA PHE A 221 -7.29 7.82 5.89
C PHE A 221 -8.09 6.62 5.41
N THR A 222 -8.08 5.54 6.19
CA THR A 222 -8.71 4.27 5.82
C THR A 222 -9.48 3.71 6.99
N CYS A 223 -10.63 3.09 6.70
CA CYS A 223 -11.36 2.33 7.69
C CYS A 223 -10.57 1.08 8.06
N VAL A 224 -10.19 0.98 9.33
CA VAL A 224 -9.57 -0.21 9.89
C VAL A 224 -10.25 -0.57 11.22
N PRO A 225 -10.16 -1.84 11.66
CA PRO A 225 -10.73 -2.25 12.94
C PRO A 225 -10.31 -1.34 14.10
N ASP A 226 -11.31 -0.88 14.85
CA ASP A 226 -11.09 -0.06 16.05
C ASP A 226 -10.41 -0.92 17.12
N GLY A 227 -9.16 -0.56 17.44
CA GLY A 227 -8.33 -1.26 18.41
C GLY A 227 -8.45 -0.70 19.83
N ALA A 228 -9.23 0.37 20.04
CA ALA A 228 -9.37 1.02 21.33
C ALA A 228 -10.28 0.24 22.27
N ASP A 229 -9.72 -0.73 22.99
CA ASP A 229 -10.40 -1.44 24.08
C ASP A 229 -9.59 -1.39 25.39
N PRO A 230 -10.00 -0.56 26.39
CA PRO A 230 -11.18 0.31 26.39
C PRO A 230 -11.01 1.52 25.46
N PRO A 231 -12.10 2.25 25.14
CA PRO A 231 -12.03 3.50 24.38
C PRO A 231 -11.02 4.47 25.00
N ALA A 232 -10.11 4.99 24.17
CA ALA A 232 -9.06 5.94 24.54
C ALA A 232 -9.36 7.32 23.92
N ALA A 233 -9.43 8.34 24.75
CA ALA A 233 -9.71 9.73 24.37
C ALA A 233 -8.43 10.58 24.41
N ALA A 234 -8.53 11.87 24.09
CA ALA A 234 -7.37 12.77 24.11
C ALA A 234 -6.62 12.75 25.46
N GLY A 235 -5.29 12.58 25.41
CA GLY A 235 -4.41 12.46 26.57
C GLY A 235 -4.19 11.02 27.05
N ASP A 236 -5.00 10.05 26.62
CA ASP A 236 -4.80 8.65 26.96
C ASP A 236 -3.58 8.07 26.21
N PRO A 237 -2.80 7.16 26.84
CA PRO A 237 -1.62 6.59 26.22
C PRO A 237 -1.98 5.68 25.04
N CYS A 238 -1.16 5.72 23.99
CA CYS A 238 -1.35 4.91 22.79
C CYS A 238 -0.02 4.32 22.31
N MET A 239 -0.09 3.32 21.43
CA MET A 239 1.08 2.66 20.85
C MET A 239 0.96 2.47 19.33
N PHE A 240 -0.26 2.37 18.81
CA PHE A 240 -0.56 2.20 17.40
C PHE A 240 -1.57 3.25 16.95
N THR A 241 -1.62 3.50 15.65
CA THR A 241 -2.56 4.42 14.99
C THR A 241 -4.01 4.16 15.42
N ASN A 242 -4.44 2.90 15.44
CA ASN A 242 -5.80 2.50 15.84
C ASN A 242 -5.95 2.19 17.34
N SER A 243 -4.99 2.56 18.19
CA SER A 243 -5.13 2.43 19.65
C SER A 243 -6.01 3.52 20.25
N CYS A 244 -6.21 4.61 19.52
CA CYS A 244 -7.08 5.70 19.91
C CYS A 244 -8.50 5.43 19.40
N SER A 245 -9.51 5.95 20.09
CA SER A 245 -10.89 5.85 19.59
C SER A 245 -11.00 6.59 18.24
N PRO A 246 -12.01 6.26 17.40
CA PRO A 246 -12.28 7.02 16.18
C PRO A 246 -12.40 8.53 16.47
N GLY A 247 -11.81 9.36 15.59
CA GLY A 247 -11.70 10.80 15.78
C GLY A 247 -10.44 11.27 16.53
N TYR A 248 -9.51 10.36 16.86
CA TYR A 248 -8.26 10.67 17.53
C TYR A 248 -7.06 9.99 16.86
N ALA A 249 -5.92 10.67 16.81
CA ALA A 249 -4.63 10.16 16.33
C ALA A 249 -3.68 9.86 17.49
N CYS A 250 -2.80 8.87 17.33
CA CYS A 250 -1.74 8.59 18.31
C CYS A 250 -0.50 9.46 18.02
N LEU A 251 -0.25 10.47 18.85
CA LEU A 251 0.84 11.43 18.65
C LEU A 251 1.94 11.29 19.69
N ASP A 252 3.15 11.73 19.33
CA ASP A 252 4.28 11.82 20.24
C ASP A 252 3.93 12.66 21.49
N ALA A 253 4.43 12.24 22.64
CA ALA A 253 4.17 12.90 23.92
C ALA A 253 4.54 14.39 23.95
N SER A 254 5.47 14.84 23.10
CA SER A 254 5.83 16.25 22.98
C SER A 254 4.74 17.13 22.36
N LEU A 255 3.76 16.54 21.67
CA LEU A 255 2.64 17.23 21.01
C LEU A 255 1.34 17.22 21.84
N VAL A 256 1.29 16.43 22.92
CA VAL A 256 0.10 16.24 23.75
C VAL A 256 0.37 16.68 25.19
N PRO A 257 -0.42 17.63 25.75
CA PRO A 257 -0.25 18.08 27.12
C PRO A 257 -0.33 16.93 28.12
N ASP A 258 0.56 16.93 29.12
CA ASP A 258 0.56 15.99 30.25
C ASP A 258 0.55 14.50 29.87
N CYS A 259 1.05 14.15 28.67
CA CYS A 259 1.07 12.76 28.20
C CYS A 259 1.88 11.84 29.14
N PRO A 260 1.27 10.78 29.73
CA PRO A 260 1.95 9.90 30.69
C PRO A 260 2.82 8.81 30.04
N SER A 261 2.93 8.77 28.72
CA SER A 261 3.62 7.74 27.94
C SER A 261 4.54 8.36 26.89
N PHE A 262 5.09 7.56 25.98
CA PHE A 262 5.85 8.04 24.82
C PHE A 262 4.94 8.63 23.73
N ALA A 263 3.68 8.20 23.67
CA ALA A 263 2.67 8.73 22.77
C ALA A 263 1.30 8.74 23.45
N CYS A 264 0.46 9.70 23.08
CA CYS A 264 -0.90 9.84 23.57
C CYS A 264 -1.86 10.22 22.45
N CYS A 265 -3.13 9.88 22.64
CA CYS A 265 -4.18 10.24 21.72
C CYS A 265 -4.40 11.76 21.70
N SER A 266 -4.65 12.30 20.51
CA SER A 266 -5.03 13.70 20.31
C SER A 266 -6.17 13.79 19.30
N ALA A 267 -7.10 14.73 19.50
CA ALA A 267 -8.28 14.82 18.66
C ALA A 267 -7.96 15.39 17.28
N TYR A 268 -8.56 14.82 16.23
CA TYR A 268 -8.71 15.51 14.97
C TYR A 268 -9.61 16.73 15.15
N CYS A 269 -9.43 17.77 14.33
CA CYS A 269 -10.17 19.03 14.41
C CYS A 269 -10.35 19.66 13.03
N TYR A 270 -11.39 20.48 12.88
CA TYR A 270 -11.59 21.26 11.65
C TYR A 270 -10.64 22.46 11.60
N VAL A 271 -9.81 22.54 10.56
CA VAL A 271 -8.89 23.65 10.35
C VAL A 271 -9.68 24.95 10.14
N GLY A 272 -9.29 26.00 10.86
CA GLY A 272 -9.92 27.32 10.74
C GLY A 272 -11.20 27.49 11.58
N GLU A 273 -11.61 26.45 12.32
CA GLU A 273 -12.65 26.53 13.32
C GLU A 273 -12.08 26.65 14.74
N GLU A 274 -12.93 27.10 15.68
CA GLU A 274 -12.57 27.13 17.09
C GLU A 274 -12.39 25.68 17.60
N PRO A 275 -11.22 25.33 18.15
CA PRO A 275 -10.85 23.94 18.42
C PRO A 275 -11.49 23.40 19.69
N THR A 276 -12.81 23.17 19.67
CA THR A 276 -13.55 22.67 20.86
C THR A 276 -13.14 21.27 21.29
N ALA A 277 -12.50 20.51 20.39
CA ALA A 277 -12.02 19.16 20.66
C ALA A 277 -10.60 19.11 21.27
N CYS A 278 -9.84 20.21 21.20
CA CYS A 278 -8.45 20.22 21.66
C CYS A 278 -8.33 20.33 23.18
N LEU A 279 -7.30 19.69 23.74
CA LEU A 279 -6.96 19.85 25.15
C LEU A 279 -6.46 21.28 25.43
N PRO A 280 -6.56 21.76 26.68
CA PRO A 280 -6.02 23.07 27.04
C PRO A 280 -4.55 23.22 26.66
N GLY A 281 -4.23 24.29 25.93
CA GLY A 281 -2.87 24.59 25.47
C GLY A 281 -2.53 24.05 24.08
N GLN A 282 -3.36 23.18 23.51
CA GLN A 282 -3.25 22.78 22.11
C GLN A 282 -3.96 23.78 21.19
N VAL A 283 -3.52 23.79 19.94
CA VAL A 283 -4.17 24.49 18.83
C VAL A 283 -4.45 23.49 17.71
N CYS A 284 -5.47 23.77 16.89
CA CYS A 284 -5.73 22.96 15.70
C CYS A 284 -4.73 23.33 14.60
N THR A 285 -3.81 22.42 14.30
CA THR A 285 -2.85 22.57 13.20
C THR A 285 -3.29 21.72 12.02
N PRO A 286 -3.10 22.15 10.76
CA PRO A 286 -3.36 21.29 9.60
C PRO A 286 -2.62 19.95 9.73
N TRP A 287 -3.29 18.84 9.37
CA TRP A 287 -2.67 17.51 9.42
C TRP A 287 -1.58 17.36 8.36
N PHE A 288 -1.85 17.84 7.16
CA PHE A 288 -0.92 17.83 6.04
C PHE A 288 -0.07 19.09 6.01
N GLU A 289 1.16 18.93 5.50
CA GLU A 289 2.04 20.06 5.20
C GLU A 289 1.40 21.02 4.16
N PRO A 290 1.75 22.31 4.18
CA PRO A 290 1.18 23.31 3.29
C PRO A 290 1.26 22.90 1.81
N GLY A 291 0.10 22.75 1.17
CA GLY A 291 -0.02 22.37 -0.24
C GLY A 291 0.19 20.87 -0.53
N GLN A 292 0.18 20.02 0.50
CA GLN A 292 0.23 18.56 0.37
C GLN A 292 -1.09 17.86 0.69
N ALA A 293 -2.05 18.56 1.30
CA ALA A 293 -3.38 18.00 1.56
C ALA A 293 -4.06 17.65 0.23
N PRO A 294 -4.57 16.41 0.08
CA PRO A 294 -5.60 16.13 -0.93
C PRO A 294 -6.80 17.07 -0.72
N PRO A 295 -7.48 17.53 -1.80
CA PRO A 295 -8.59 18.48 -1.71
C PRO A 295 -9.68 18.07 -0.71
N GLU A 296 -9.95 16.78 -0.58
CA GLU A 296 -10.92 16.17 0.32
C GLU A 296 -10.48 16.17 1.79
N PHE A 297 -9.22 16.47 2.10
CA PHE A 297 -8.69 16.52 3.47
C PHE A 297 -8.11 17.88 3.87
N GLU A 298 -8.32 18.92 3.06
CA GLU A 298 -7.88 20.29 3.41
C GLU A 298 -8.48 20.80 4.73
N HIS A 299 -9.65 20.27 5.13
CA HIS A 299 -10.31 20.61 6.38
C HIS A 299 -9.76 19.86 7.59
N VAL A 300 -8.97 18.80 7.38
CA VAL A 300 -8.49 17.93 8.45
C VAL A 300 -7.28 18.57 9.14
N GLY A 301 -7.44 18.80 10.43
CA GLY A 301 -6.40 19.23 11.35
C GLY A 301 -6.26 18.27 12.52
N ILE A 302 -5.25 18.51 13.34
CA ILE A 302 -4.96 17.76 14.54
C ILE A 302 -4.62 18.71 15.68
N CYS A 303 -5.11 18.39 16.87
CA CYS A 303 -4.79 19.13 18.08
C CYS A 303 -3.34 18.86 18.49
N THR A 304 -2.49 19.88 18.52
CA THR A 304 -1.09 19.76 18.94
C THR A 304 -0.66 20.94 19.79
N LEU A 305 0.36 20.73 20.63
CA LEU A 305 1.07 21.83 21.26
C LEU A 305 1.79 22.67 20.18
N PRO A 306 1.71 24.01 20.24
CA PRO A 306 2.30 24.92 19.24
C PRO A 306 3.84 24.98 19.28
#